data_AF-A0AAN6LTM5-F1
#
_entry.id   AF-A0AAN6LTM5-F1
#
_cell.length_a   1.000
_cell.length_b   1.000
_cell.length_c   1.000
_cell.angle_alpha   90.00
_cell.angle_beta   90.00
_cell.angle_gamma   90.00
#
_symmetry.space_group_name_H-M   'P 1'
#
loop_
_entity.id
_entity.type
_entity.pdbx_description
1 polymer ?
#
loop_
_entity_poly.entity_id
_entity_poly.type
_entity_poly.pdbx_seq_one_letter_code
_entity_poly.pdbx_strand_id
1 'polypeptide(L)'
;SGNTTLSLSSIRGGTISNQVADRAQAIVNSRVGVPAKQIWDIITEQLGDVPNIILSRAAASSNPLAMDVIEGWLPKKVMPYGTDLGGWTVNNTKLLLGVGSIATAHSAHEIVSKQEMIDMVGHYKEFVQGILNGTLVPIRNGTFPSSYPLETNTGNLTKREIAQQDFEARQFGGCMH
;
A
#
# COMPACT_ATOMS: atom_id res chain seq x y z
N SER A 1 -13.14 -1.91 -4.19
CA SER A 1 -11.79 -1.34 -4.07
C SER A 1 -11.85 -0.16 -3.11
N GLY A 2 -10.77 0.12 -2.37
CA GLY A 2 -10.67 1.33 -1.54
C GLY A 2 -10.39 2.56 -2.40
N ASN A 3 -10.66 3.75 -1.87
CA ASN A 3 -10.28 4.99 -2.55
C ASN A 3 -8.77 5.20 -2.50
N THR A 4 -8.19 5.65 -3.62
CA THR A 4 -6.82 6.16 -3.63
C THR A 4 -6.82 7.58 -3.05
N THR A 5 -5.89 7.87 -2.14
CA THR A 5 -5.69 9.22 -1.60
C THR A 5 -4.27 9.71 -1.88
N LEU A 6 -4.12 11.04 -1.95
CA LEU A 6 -2.85 11.73 -2.10
C LEU A 6 -2.70 12.76 -0.99
N SER A 7 -1.50 12.88 -0.44
CA SER A 7 -1.17 13.84 0.60
C SER A 7 0.19 14.48 0.32
N LEU A 8 0.26 15.81 0.47
CA LEU A 8 1.51 16.54 0.42
C LEU A 8 2.14 16.50 1.82
N SER A 9 3.17 15.70 2.00
CA SER A 9 3.85 15.49 3.29
C SER A 9 4.81 16.63 3.63
N SER A 10 5.43 17.24 2.63
CA SER A 10 6.27 18.43 2.82
C SER A 10 6.44 19.19 1.52
N ILE A 11 6.58 20.51 1.61
CA ILE A 11 7.05 21.38 0.53
C ILE A 11 8.13 22.30 1.08
N ARG A 12 9.24 22.45 0.35
CA ARG A 12 10.38 23.29 0.73
C ARG A 12 10.93 23.99 -0.50
N GLY A 13 11.28 25.26 -0.39
CA GLY A 13 11.90 26.02 -1.47
C GLY A 13 12.42 27.35 -0.97
N GLY A 14 13.49 27.84 -1.58
CA GLY A 14 14.13 29.10 -1.21
C GLY A 14 14.88 29.05 0.12
N THR A 15 15.68 30.09 0.36
CA THR A 15 16.46 30.26 1.60
C THR A 15 16.46 31.72 2.06
N ILE A 16 16.39 32.66 1.11
CA ILE A 16 16.40 34.10 1.36
C ILE A 16 15.03 34.70 1.00
N SER A 17 14.45 35.51 1.89
CA SER A 17 13.06 36.01 1.78
C SER A 17 12.81 36.96 0.62
N ASN A 18 13.84 37.63 0.09
CA ASN A 18 13.73 38.58 -1.02
C ASN A 18 14.29 38.03 -2.35
N GLN A 19 14.51 36.72 -2.44
CA GLN A 19 15.01 36.07 -3.65
C GLN A 19 14.00 35.03 -4.14
N VAL A 20 13.79 35.00 -5.46
CA VAL A 20 13.02 33.92 -6.09
C VAL A 20 13.80 32.61 -5.94
N ALA A 21 13.14 31.59 -5.40
CA ALA A 21 13.76 30.28 -5.20
C ALA A 21 14.20 29.67 -6.54
N ASP A 22 15.44 29.20 -6.60
CA ASP A 22 16.02 28.47 -7.73
C ASP A 22 15.50 27.02 -7.83
N ARG A 23 15.08 26.45 -6.70
CA ARG A 23 14.50 25.11 -6.61
C ARG A 23 13.43 25.00 -5.53
N ALA A 24 12.49 24.08 -5.77
CA ALA A 24 11.53 23.63 -4.78
C ALA A 24 11.44 22.10 -4.80
N GLN A 25 11.15 21.52 -3.65
CA GLN A 25 10.92 20.10 -3.48
C GLN A 25 9.59 19.88 -2.76
N ALA A 26 8.82 18.93 -3.26
CA ALA A 26 7.62 18.42 -2.61
C ALA A 26 7.75 16.91 -2.39
N ILE A 27 7.32 16.43 -1.23
CA ILE A 27 7.15 15.00 -0.95
C ILE A 27 5.66 14.71 -0.93
N VAL A 28 5.22 13.85 -1.83
CA VAL A 28 3.82 13.41 -1.93
C VAL A 28 3.74 11.93 -1.56
N ASN A 29 2.78 11.59 -0.70
CA ASN A 29 2.46 10.21 -0.34
C ASN A 29 1.10 9.82 -0.92
N SER A 30 1.02 8.64 -1.52
CA SER A 30 -0.24 8.05 -1.99
C SER A 30 -0.58 6.79 -1.21
N ARG A 31 -1.84 6.69 -0.76
CA ARG A 31 -2.44 5.42 -0.35
C ARG A 31 -3.25 4.93 -1.53
N VAL A 32 -2.90 3.79 -2.10
CA VAL A 32 -3.47 3.31 -3.36
C VAL A 32 -4.52 2.23 -3.11
N GLY A 33 -5.64 2.31 -3.84
CA GLY A 33 -6.67 1.25 -3.90
C GLY A 33 -6.55 0.34 -5.13
N VAL A 34 -5.58 0.63 -6.00
CA VAL A 34 -5.22 -0.06 -7.25
C VAL A 34 -3.72 -0.35 -7.24
N PRO A 35 -3.17 -1.18 -8.15
CA PRO A 35 -1.73 -1.41 -8.22
C PRO A 35 -0.93 -0.10 -8.27
N ALA A 36 0.11 0.01 -7.45
CA ALA A 36 0.85 1.27 -7.27
C ALA A 36 1.46 1.79 -8.57
N LYS A 37 1.85 0.88 -9.49
CA LYS A 37 2.36 1.23 -10.82
C LYS A 37 1.35 2.06 -11.60
N GLN A 38 0.06 1.76 -11.53
CA GLN A 38 -0.96 2.53 -12.27
C GLN A 38 -0.98 4.00 -11.83
N ILE A 39 -0.82 4.26 -10.53
CA ILE A 39 -0.77 5.63 -10.00
C ILE A 39 0.52 6.32 -10.44
N TRP A 40 1.65 5.61 -10.41
CA TRP A 40 2.93 6.14 -10.89
C TRP A 40 2.86 6.50 -12.38
N ASP A 41 2.34 5.60 -13.21
CA ASP A 41 2.20 5.78 -14.65
C ASP A 41 1.36 7.04 -14.95
N ILE A 42 0.22 7.22 -14.27
CA ILE A 42 -0.61 8.43 -14.38
C ILE A 42 0.17 9.70 -14.01
N ILE A 43 0.91 9.69 -12.90
CA ILE A 43 1.71 10.86 -12.47
C ILE A 43 2.77 11.19 -13.53
N THR A 44 3.48 10.17 -14.02
CA THR A 44 4.54 10.35 -15.03
C THR A 44 3.99 10.78 -16.38
N GLU A 45 2.81 10.32 -16.78
CA GLU A 45 2.15 10.74 -18.01
C GLU A 45 1.78 12.24 -17.96
N GLN A 46 1.28 12.70 -16.82
CA GLN A 46 0.82 14.09 -16.67
C GLN A 46 1.96 15.08 -16.42
N LEU A 47 3.01 14.67 -15.71
CA LEU A 47 4.06 15.57 -15.22
C LEU A 47 5.45 15.30 -15.79
N GLY A 48 5.67 14.16 -16.44
CA GLY A 48 7.00 13.72 -16.87
C GLY A 48 7.64 14.58 -17.96
N ASP A 49 6.83 15.28 -18.76
CA ASP A 49 7.32 16.19 -19.81
C ASP A 49 7.27 17.67 -19.40
N VAL A 50 6.83 17.98 -18.18
CA VAL A 50 6.74 19.37 -17.73
C VAL A 50 8.15 19.91 -17.50
N PRO A 51 8.55 20.99 -18.19
CA PRO A 51 9.90 21.54 -18.04
C PRO A 51 10.22 21.87 -16.59
N ASN A 52 11.44 21.53 -16.17
CA ASN A 52 11.98 21.78 -14.82
C ASN A 52 11.27 21.03 -13.67
N ILE A 53 10.44 20.02 -13.96
CA ILE A 53 9.93 19.08 -12.96
C ILE A 53 10.74 17.79 -13.01
N ILE A 54 11.23 17.36 -11.85
CA ILE A 54 11.93 16.07 -11.69
C ILE A 54 11.10 15.21 -10.75
N LEU A 55 10.61 14.08 -11.27
CA LEU A 55 9.88 13.09 -10.49
C LEU A 55 10.83 12.01 -10.01
N SER A 56 10.72 11.61 -8.74
CA SER A 56 11.48 10.50 -8.18
C SER A 56 10.66 9.75 -7.14
N ARG A 57 10.91 8.45 -7.01
CA ARG A 57 10.32 7.62 -5.95
C ARG A 57 11.26 7.61 -4.75
N ALA A 58 10.77 8.09 -3.61
CA ALA A 58 11.55 8.12 -2.36
C ALA A 58 11.67 6.74 -1.68
N ALA A 59 10.76 5.81 -1.97
CA ALA A 59 10.72 4.47 -1.38
C ALA A 59 10.00 3.46 -2.28
N ALA A 60 10.23 2.17 -2.03
CA ALA A 60 9.51 1.09 -2.70
C ALA A 60 8.01 1.23 -2.49
N SER A 61 7.23 0.93 -3.52
CA SER A 61 5.77 1.02 -3.46
C SER A 61 5.17 -0.35 -3.20
N SER A 62 4.25 -0.42 -2.24
CA SER A 62 3.47 -1.62 -1.95
C SER A 62 2.15 -1.60 -2.72
N ASN A 63 1.75 -2.73 -3.28
CA ASN A 63 0.41 -2.87 -3.83
C ASN A 63 -0.63 -3.01 -2.70
N PRO A 64 -1.92 -2.70 -2.97
CA PRO A 64 -2.99 -3.03 -2.04
C PRO A 64 -2.99 -4.53 -1.73
N LEU A 65 -3.11 -4.88 -0.45
CA LEU A 65 -3.17 -6.27 -0.03
C LEU A 65 -4.63 -6.72 0.07
N ALA A 66 -4.99 -7.74 -0.70
CA ALA A 66 -6.25 -8.45 -0.52
C ALA A 66 -6.10 -9.44 0.64
N MET A 67 -6.90 -9.24 1.69
CA MET A 67 -6.98 -10.18 2.81
C MET A 67 -7.92 -11.32 2.47
N ASP A 68 -7.64 -12.50 3.00
CA ASP A 68 -8.58 -13.61 3.02
C ASP A 68 -9.79 -13.24 3.88
N VAL A 69 -10.90 -13.95 3.69
CA VAL A 69 -12.16 -13.64 4.38
C VAL A 69 -12.85 -14.92 4.83
N ILE A 70 -13.63 -14.85 5.90
CA ILE A 70 -14.59 -15.89 6.27
C ILE A 70 -15.98 -15.28 6.09
N GLU A 71 -16.76 -15.83 5.17
CA GLU A 71 -18.10 -15.34 4.90
C GLU A 71 -19.05 -15.57 6.08
N GLY A 72 -19.87 -14.57 6.38
CA GLY A 72 -20.91 -14.67 7.40
C GLY A 72 -20.44 -14.69 8.86
N TRP A 73 -19.14 -14.57 9.15
CA TRP A 73 -18.63 -14.61 10.53
C TRP A 73 -18.48 -13.21 11.16
N LEU A 74 -17.63 -12.35 10.60
CA LEU A 74 -17.42 -10.98 11.09
C LEU A 74 -17.55 -9.96 9.95
N PRO A 75 -17.90 -8.69 10.27
CA PRO A 75 -17.94 -7.62 9.29
C PRO A 75 -16.57 -7.41 8.63
N LYS A 76 -16.59 -7.15 7.32
CA LYS A 76 -15.40 -6.87 6.51
C LYS A 76 -15.24 -5.37 6.31
N LYS A 77 -13.99 -4.88 6.32
CA LYS A 77 -13.68 -3.46 6.10
C LYS A 77 -12.37 -3.28 5.33
N VAL A 78 -12.37 -2.29 4.43
CA VAL A 78 -11.15 -1.84 3.74
C VAL A 78 -10.43 -0.82 4.61
N MET A 79 -9.11 -0.98 4.73
CA MET A 79 -8.27 -0.20 5.63
C MET A 79 -7.21 0.60 4.84
N PRO A 80 -7.04 1.91 5.09
CA PRO A 80 -6.11 2.77 4.34
C PRO A 80 -4.68 2.75 4.92
N TYR A 81 -4.24 1.63 5.48
CA TYR A 81 -2.92 1.49 6.11
C TYR A 81 -2.26 0.17 5.74
N GLY A 82 -0.93 0.15 5.86
CA GLY A 82 -0.12 -1.04 5.64
C GLY A 82 -0.11 -1.94 6.88
N THR A 83 0.11 -3.22 6.64
CA THR A 83 0.41 -4.25 7.65
C THR A 83 1.63 -5.02 7.17
N ASP A 84 2.33 -5.63 8.11
CA ASP A 84 3.42 -6.58 7.91
C ASP A 84 3.06 -7.78 7.01
N LEU A 85 1.77 -8.12 6.84
CA LEU A 85 1.30 -9.20 5.97
C LEU A 85 1.72 -9.05 4.49
N GLY A 86 2.08 -7.85 4.05
CA GLY A 86 2.66 -7.62 2.72
C GLY A 86 4.07 -8.21 2.57
N GLY A 87 4.84 -8.30 3.65
CA GLY A 87 6.19 -8.87 3.65
C GLY A 87 6.24 -10.39 3.79
N TRP A 88 5.10 -11.04 4.07
CA TRP A 88 5.06 -12.48 4.28
C TRP A 88 5.26 -13.23 2.96
N THR A 89 6.30 -14.07 2.91
CA THR A 89 6.64 -14.94 1.78
C THR A 89 5.91 -16.29 1.81
N VAL A 90 5.34 -16.64 2.96
CA VAL A 90 4.61 -17.89 3.16
C VAL A 90 3.18 -17.79 2.63
N ASN A 91 2.73 -18.85 1.94
CA ASN A 91 1.38 -18.94 1.38
C ASN A 91 0.31 -19.34 2.42
N ASN A 92 0.26 -18.61 3.53
CA ASN A 92 -0.68 -18.85 4.63
C ASN A 92 -1.90 -17.94 4.55
N THR A 93 -2.96 -18.28 5.28
CA THR A 93 -4.19 -17.49 5.33
C THR A 93 -3.90 -16.11 5.90
N LYS A 94 -4.28 -15.06 5.17
CA LYS A 94 -4.03 -13.66 5.54
C LYS A 94 -5.30 -13.03 6.08
N LEU A 95 -5.49 -13.10 7.39
CA LEU A 95 -6.58 -12.42 8.09
C LEU A 95 -5.99 -11.30 8.94
N LEU A 96 -6.68 -10.16 8.99
CA LEU A 96 -6.39 -9.08 9.92
C LEU A 96 -7.58 -8.90 10.85
N LEU A 97 -7.38 -9.22 12.13
CA LEU A 97 -8.40 -9.18 13.17
C LEU A 97 -7.91 -8.29 14.30
N GLY A 98 -8.79 -7.46 14.85
CA GLY A 98 -8.44 -6.55 15.92
C GLY A 98 -9.55 -5.57 16.23
N VAL A 99 -9.41 -4.91 17.38
CA VAL A 99 -10.32 -3.89 17.89
C VAL A 99 -9.61 -2.56 18.03
N GLY A 100 -10.40 -1.52 18.30
CA GLY A 100 -9.94 -0.14 18.31
C GLY A 100 -10.17 0.56 16.97
N SER A 101 -9.82 1.84 16.93
CA SER A 101 -10.06 2.68 15.77
C SER A 101 -8.75 3.17 15.18
N ILE A 102 -8.55 2.90 13.89
CA ILE A 102 -7.45 3.52 13.14
C ILE A 102 -7.53 5.05 13.15
N ALA A 103 -8.72 5.63 13.30
CA ALA A 103 -8.90 7.07 13.28
C ALA A 103 -8.18 7.78 14.45
N THR A 104 -7.93 7.07 15.55
CA THR A 104 -7.23 7.59 16.73
C THR A 104 -5.89 6.90 16.99
N ALA A 105 -5.49 5.95 16.16
CA ALA A 105 -4.21 5.27 16.29
C ALA A 105 -3.03 6.27 16.17
N HIS A 106 -1.98 6.04 16.96
CA HIS A 106 -0.81 6.93 17.06
C HIS A 106 -1.14 8.36 17.54
N SER A 107 -2.22 8.53 18.29
CA SER A 107 -2.61 9.81 18.90
C SER A 107 -2.72 9.69 20.42
N ALA A 108 -2.77 10.83 21.11
CA ALA A 108 -3.07 10.87 22.54
C ALA A 108 -4.48 10.37 22.89
N HIS A 109 -5.34 10.19 21.88
CA HIS A 109 -6.71 9.70 22.02
C HIS A 109 -6.86 8.24 21.55
N GLU A 110 -5.75 7.53 21.39
CA GLU A 110 -5.80 6.10 21.13
C GLU A 110 -6.45 5.38 22.31
N ILE A 111 -7.62 4.80 22.06
CA ILE A 111 -8.41 4.10 23.06
C ILE A 111 -8.99 2.83 22.46
N VAL A 112 -9.17 1.84 23.33
CA VAL A 112 -9.91 0.62 23.04
C VAL A 112 -10.82 0.34 24.24
N SER A 113 -12.08 -0.03 23.99
CA SER A 113 -12.99 -0.38 25.07
C SER A 113 -12.59 -1.73 25.68
N LYS A 114 -12.67 -1.84 27.00
CA LYS A 114 -12.50 -3.13 27.70
C LYS A 114 -13.48 -4.19 27.18
N GLN A 115 -14.70 -3.78 26.82
CA GLN A 115 -15.69 -4.69 26.28
C GLN A 115 -15.28 -5.21 24.91
N GLU A 116 -14.82 -4.33 24.01
CA GLU A 116 -14.31 -4.73 22.69
C GLU A 116 -13.16 -5.73 22.81
N MET A 117 -12.26 -5.54 23.78
CA MET A 117 -11.18 -6.50 24.03
C MET A 117 -11.70 -7.87 24.47
N ILE A 118 -12.69 -7.91 25.37
CA ILE A 118 -13.30 -9.16 25.84
C ILE A 118 -14.01 -9.87 24.70
N ASP A 119 -14.79 -9.15 23.91
CA ASP A 119 -15.53 -9.68 22.76
C ASP A 119 -14.56 -10.23 21.71
N MET A 120 -13.46 -9.51 21.43
CA MET A 120 -12.43 -9.96 20.49
C MET A 120 -11.74 -11.25 20.95
N VAL A 121 -11.49 -11.42 22.25
CA VAL A 121 -11.00 -12.70 22.80
C VAL A 121 -12.01 -13.83 22.57
N GLY A 122 -13.31 -13.54 22.71
CA GLY A 122 -14.39 -14.45 22.34
C GLY A 122 -14.30 -14.87 20.88
N HIS A 123 -14.19 -13.91 19.96
CA HIS A 123 -14.05 -14.18 18.54
C HIS A 123 -12.77 -14.97 18.21
N TYR A 124 -11.64 -14.72 18.88
CA TYR A 124 -10.45 -15.56 18.68
C TYR A 124 -10.69 -17.03 19.08
N LYS A 125 -11.46 -17.28 20.15
CA LYS A 125 -11.84 -18.65 20.53
C LYS A 125 -12.74 -19.29 19.50
N GLU A 126 -13.78 -18.58 19.06
CA GLU A 126 -14.69 -19.02 17.99
C GLU A 126 -13.94 -19.34 16.71
N PHE A 127 -12.97 -18.49 16.34
CA PHE A 127 -12.11 -18.69 15.18
C PHE A 127 -11.37 -20.02 15.27
N VAL A 128 -10.58 -20.21 16.34
CA VAL A 128 -9.76 -21.41 16.50
C VAL A 128 -10.63 -22.66 16.53
N GLN A 129 -11.71 -22.66 17.30
CA GLN A 129 -12.64 -23.78 17.36
C GLN A 129 -13.31 -24.04 16.00
N GLY A 130 -13.72 -23.00 15.30
CA GLY A 130 -14.38 -23.10 14.02
C GLY A 130 -13.47 -23.63 12.92
N ILE A 131 -12.20 -23.23 12.90
CA ILE A 131 -11.19 -23.80 12.00
C ILE A 131 -10.96 -25.28 12.33
N LEU A 132 -10.77 -25.64 13.60
CA LEU A 132 -10.52 -27.03 14.02
C LEU A 132 -11.70 -27.95 13.70
N ASN A 133 -12.93 -27.45 13.83
CA ASN A 133 -14.16 -28.22 13.58
C ASN A 133 -14.62 -28.13 12.11
N GLY A 134 -13.92 -27.35 11.27
CA GLY A 134 -14.28 -27.14 9.87
C GLY A 134 -15.56 -26.31 9.63
N THR A 135 -16.07 -25.61 10.65
CA THR A 135 -17.28 -24.77 10.53
C THR A 135 -16.97 -23.36 10.05
N LEU A 136 -15.73 -22.89 10.20
CA LEU A 136 -15.23 -21.66 9.60
C LEU A 136 -14.21 -22.03 8.52
N VAL A 137 -14.42 -21.54 7.31
CA VAL A 137 -13.55 -21.83 6.16
C VAL A 137 -13.07 -20.52 5.54
N PRO A 138 -11.77 -20.21 5.62
CA PRO A 138 -11.22 -19.04 4.95
C PRO A 138 -11.30 -19.17 3.43
N ILE A 139 -11.85 -18.16 2.79
CA ILE A 139 -11.83 -17.97 1.34
C ILE A 139 -10.56 -17.20 0.99
N ARG A 140 -9.74 -17.80 0.13
CA ARG A 140 -8.49 -17.19 -0.33
C ARG A 140 -8.76 -16.10 -1.34
N ASN A 141 -8.39 -14.86 -1.01
CA ASN A 141 -8.40 -13.77 -1.97
C ASN A 141 -7.00 -13.68 -2.60
N GLY A 142 -6.92 -13.80 -3.92
CA GLY A 142 -5.66 -13.83 -4.64
C GLY A 142 -4.73 -12.65 -4.28
N THR A 143 -3.44 -12.92 -4.18
CA THR A 143 -2.43 -11.89 -3.89
C THR A 143 -1.99 -11.19 -5.17
N PHE A 144 -1.99 -9.86 -5.16
CA PHE A 144 -1.09 -9.12 -6.05
C PHE A 144 0.36 -9.39 -5.60
N PRO A 145 1.37 -9.34 -6.49
CA PRO A 145 2.76 -9.28 -6.04
C PRO A 145 2.90 -8.13 -5.03
N SER A 146 3.44 -8.45 -3.84
CA SER A 146 3.32 -7.61 -2.64
C SER A 146 3.95 -6.22 -2.79
N SER A 147 4.91 -6.13 -3.70
CA SER A 147 5.64 -4.90 -4.01
C SER A 147 5.95 -4.84 -5.50
N TYR A 148 6.14 -3.62 -5.96
CA TYR A 148 6.79 -3.34 -7.23
C TYR A 148 8.15 -2.72 -6.91
N PRO A 149 9.26 -3.21 -7.50
CA PRO A 149 10.59 -2.75 -7.13
C PRO A 149 10.76 -1.24 -7.34
N LEU A 150 11.63 -0.64 -6.54
CA LEU A 150 12.24 0.63 -6.90
C LEU A 150 12.99 0.37 -8.22
N GLU A 151 12.54 0.95 -9.32
CA GLU A 151 13.39 0.99 -10.51
C GLU A 151 14.55 1.91 -10.15
N THR A 152 15.75 1.35 -10.07
CA THR A 152 16.97 2.12 -9.94
C THR A 152 17.25 2.77 -11.28
N ASN A 153 16.57 3.88 -11.56
CA ASN A 153 16.99 4.78 -12.62
C ASN A 153 16.99 6.23 -12.12
N THR A 154 18.11 6.57 -11.48
CA THR A 154 18.57 7.95 -11.26
C THR A 154 19.34 8.51 -12.48
N GLY A 155 19.15 7.94 -13.66
CA GLY A 155 19.75 8.41 -14.91
C GLY A 155 18.68 8.70 -15.95
N ASN A 156 18.79 9.86 -16.60
CA ASN A 156 17.97 10.33 -17.72
C ASN A 156 17.58 9.19 -18.69
N LEU A 157 16.29 8.82 -18.72
CA LEU A 157 15.77 7.94 -19.77
C LEU A 157 14.60 8.62 -20.48
N THR A 158 14.67 8.59 -21.80
CA THR A 158 13.61 9.04 -22.69
C THR A 158 12.48 8.01 -22.74
N LYS A 159 11.27 8.43 -23.15
CA LYS A 159 10.06 7.57 -23.24
C LYS A 159 10.27 6.23 -23.96
N ARG A 160 11.28 6.14 -24.84
CA ARG A 160 11.60 4.94 -25.62
C ARG A 160 12.32 3.87 -24.79
N GLU A 161 13.11 4.28 -23.80
CA GLU A 161 13.90 3.38 -22.95
C GLU A 161 13.05 2.80 -21.82
N ILE A 162 12.05 3.54 -21.34
CA ILE A 162 11.04 3.08 -20.39
C ILE A 162 10.15 2.00 -21.02
N ALA A 163 9.73 2.18 -22.28
CA ALA A 163 8.93 1.19 -23.00
C ALA A 163 9.70 -0.12 -23.27
N GLN A 164 11.01 -0.05 -23.48
CA GLN A 164 11.88 -1.22 -23.68
C GLN A 164 12.05 -2.02 -22.39
N GLN A 165 12.24 -1.34 -21.24
CA GLN A 165 12.35 -1.99 -19.92
C GLN A 165 11.03 -2.64 -19.49
N ASP A 166 9.89 -1.99 -19.74
CA ASP A 166 8.56 -2.57 -19.47
C ASP A 166 8.24 -3.79 -20.38
N PHE A 167 8.81 -3.85 -21.60
CA PHE A 167 8.69 -5.01 -22.49
C PHE A 167 9.54 -6.20 -22.02
N GLU A 168 10.78 -5.95 -21.58
CA GLU A 168 11.70 -6.97 -21.07
C GLU A 168 11.23 -7.55 -19.72
N ALA A 169 10.70 -6.72 -18.83
CA ALA A 169 10.13 -7.18 -17.55
C ALA A 169 8.90 -8.10 -17.74
N ARG A 170 8.11 -7.87 -18.80
CA ARG A 170 6.97 -8.73 -19.17
C ARG A 170 7.38 -10.04 -19.87
N GLN A 171 8.51 -10.04 -20.59
CA GLN A 171 9.04 -11.22 -21.28
C GLN A 171 9.76 -12.19 -20.34
N PHE A 172 10.46 -11.70 -19.31
CA PHE A 172 11.33 -12.53 -18.46
C PHE A 172 10.86 -12.68 -17.00
N GLY A 173 9.76 -12.03 -16.60
CA GLY A 173 9.19 -12.10 -15.24
C GLY A 173 8.33 -13.32 -14.94
N GLY A 174 8.28 -14.31 -15.83
CA GLY A 174 7.58 -15.57 -15.62
C GLY A 174 8.42 -16.56 -14.82
N CYS A 175 8.05 -16.79 -13.56
CA CYS A 175 8.31 -17.99 -12.76
C CYS A 175 9.74 -18.55 -12.77
N MET A 176 10.48 -18.38 -11.66
CA MET A 176 11.45 -19.39 -11.23
C MET A 176 11.17 -19.78 -9.78
N HIS A 177 11.05 -21.10 -9.62
CA HIS A 177 10.62 -21.93 -8.49
C HIS A 177 11.04 -21.48 -7.09
#